data_AF-A0AB39PZH8-F1
#
_entry.id   AF-A0AB39PZH8-F1
#
_cell.length_a   1.000
_cell.length_b   1.000
_cell.length_c   1.000
_cell.angle_alpha   90.00
_cell.angle_beta   90.00
_cell.angle_gamma   90.00
#
_symmetry.space_group_name_H-M   'P 1'
#
loop_
_entity.id
_entity.type
_entity.pdbx_description
1 polymer ?
#
loop_
_entity_poly.entity_id
_entity_poly.type
_entity_poly.pdbx_seq_one_letter_code
_entity_poly.pdbx_strand_id
1 'polypeptide(L)'
;MSTALVWIVRLCASAGWIATAVACTWLLGASAMSRPWHEPLVWGAVAAGCAVVRAIALWGLRDEPDDDAFKGDLWVKLRTGAVWLLVTFSSAVFFVALLTSANAGEKLDALRDAGAEVSSARVVERQSTREESDGEGGVKGYASRLVVSVPGGAERLTVRGAYTYEKPRRGTELDVLWARSALELGGYANESKDLHALAGNRWSAFQDDELGTGSVIAFVVIGLIGAVLGLVFTLVPDAYDLQELAWSAPLQTVRAVLAGALFWGWLPLLLGQTPSIPQMLCVIGAFVLVLLGHVFTSVRSVG
;
A
#
# COMPACT_ATOMS: atom_id res chain seq x y z
N MET A 1 -16.02 -32.72 -18.25
CA MET A 1 -14.83 -31.83 -18.19
C MET A 1 -15.22 -30.36 -18.04
N SER A 2 -16.23 -29.84 -18.76
CA SER A 2 -16.66 -28.43 -18.62
C SER A 2 -17.08 -28.06 -17.19
N THR A 3 -17.86 -28.90 -16.50
CA THR A 3 -18.29 -28.64 -15.11
C THR A 3 -17.12 -28.45 -14.13
N ALA A 4 -16.05 -29.23 -14.28
CA ALA A 4 -14.86 -29.09 -13.44
C ALA A 4 -14.13 -27.77 -13.70
N LEU A 5 -13.99 -27.37 -14.97
CA LEU A 5 -13.38 -26.09 -15.35
C LEU A 5 -14.21 -24.89 -14.86
N VAL A 6 -15.54 -24.98 -14.93
CA VAL A 6 -16.46 -23.96 -14.39
C VAL A 6 -16.24 -23.78 -12.89
N TRP A 7 -16.15 -24.89 -12.13
CA TRP A 7 -15.85 -24.82 -10.70
C TRP A 7 -14.46 -24.27 -10.40
N ILE A 8 -13.44 -24.60 -11.21
CA ILE A 8 -12.10 -24.01 -11.08
C ILE A 8 -12.16 -22.48 -11.27
N VAL A 9 -12.83 -22.00 -12.33
CA VAL A 9 -13.01 -20.56 -12.57
C VAL A 9 -13.69 -19.87 -11.38
N ARG A 10 -14.75 -20.48 -10.84
CA ARG A 10 -15.51 -19.93 -9.69
C ARG A 10 -14.66 -19.93 -8.41
N LEU A 11 -13.98 -21.02 -8.09
CA LEU A 11 -13.12 -21.13 -6.92
C LEU A 11 -11.92 -20.19 -6.99
N CYS A 12 -11.26 -20.10 -8.14
CA CYS A 12 -10.16 -19.16 -8.36
C CYS A 12 -10.63 -17.70 -8.29
N ALA A 13 -11.86 -17.41 -8.76
CA ALA A 13 -12.47 -16.12 -8.46
C ALA A 13 -12.59 -15.97 -6.94
N SER A 14 -13.42 -16.72 -6.24
CA SER A 14 -13.61 -16.54 -4.78
C SER A 14 -12.31 -16.45 -3.96
N ALA A 15 -11.34 -17.34 -4.22
CA ALA A 15 -10.04 -17.33 -3.54
C ALA A 15 -9.24 -16.05 -3.82
N GLY A 16 -9.20 -15.59 -5.08
CA GLY A 16 -8.54 -14.33 -5.43
C GLY A 16 -9.16 -13.13 -4.73
N TRP A 17 -10.49 -13.11 -4.59
CA TRP A 17 -11.23 -12.02 -3.93
C TRP A 17 -10.91 -11.94 -2.44
N ILE A 18 -10.95 -13.09 -1.77
CA ILE A 18 -10.59 -13.22 -0.35
C ILE A 18 -9.14 -12.80 -0.16
N ALA A 19 -8.22 -13.28 -1.01
CA ALA A 19 -6.80 -12.96 -0.92
C ALA A 19 -6.55 -11.45 -1.06
N THR A 20 -7.18 -10.78 -2.01
CA THR A 20 -7.07 -9.32 -2.16
C THR A 20 -7.66 -8.57 -0.97
N ALA A 21 -8.83 -8.96 -0.47
CA ALA A 21 -9.45 -8.30 0.68
C ALA A 21 -8.58 -8.44 1.95
N VAL A 22 -8.04 -9.64 2.18
CA VAL A 22 -7.10 -9.91 3.27
C VAL A 22 -5.86 -9.03 3.10
N ALA A 23 -5.17 -9.08 1.96
CA ALA A 23 -3.98 -8.26 1.70
C ALA A 23 -4.22 -6.76 1.93
N CYS A 24 -5.36 -6.22 1.49
CA CYS A 24 -5.72 -4.82 1.69
C CYS A 24 -5.99 -4.48 3.16
N THR A 25 -6.60 -5.40 3.92
CA THR A 25 -6.84 -5.23 5.35
C THR A 25 -5.52 -5.18 6.13
N TRP A 26 -4.57 -6.06 5.77
CA TRP A 26 -3.22 -6.03 6.33
C TRP A 26 -2.48 -4.73 5.99
N LEU A 27 -2.60 -4.23 4.76
CA LEU A 27 -2.00 -2.97 4.33
C LEU A 27 -2.61 -1.73 5.01
N LEU A 28 -3.86 -1.79 5.49
CA LEU A 28 -4.47 -0.73 6.31
C LEU A 28 -3.94 -0.68 7.76
N GLY A 29 -3.04 -1.58 8.15
CA GLY A 29 -2.50 -1.60 9.50
C GLY A 29 -3.43 -2.27 10.52
N ALA A 30 -4.32 -3.17 10.08
CA ALA A 30 -5.13 -4.00 10.98
C ALA A 30 -4.28 -4.88 11.93
N SER A 31 -2.97 -4.97 11.65
CA SER A 31 -1.97 -5.72 12.42
C SER A 31 -0.59 -5.07 12.21
N ALA A 32 0.15 -4.90 13.29
CA ALA A 32 1.55 -4.47 13.24
C ALA A 32 2.39 -5.53 12.50
N MET A 33 3.01 -5.17 11.37
CA MET A 33 3.92 -6.05 10.64
C MET A 33 5.30 -5.42 10.50
N SER A 34 6.33 -6.20 10.84
CA SER A 34 7.71 -5.93 10.41
C SER A 34 7.84 -6.12 8.92
N ARG A 35 8.62 -5.26 8.27
CA ARG A 35 9.22 -5.61 6.99
C ARG A 35 10.18 -6.79 7.20
N PRO A 36 10.24 -7.77 6.30
CA PRO A 36 9.45 -7.90 5.07
C PRO A 36 7.98 -8.25 5.35
N TRP A 37 7.06 -7.69 4.57
CA TRP A 37 5.61 -7.91 4.69
C TRP A 37 5.20 -9.26 4.07
N HIS A 38 5.61 -10.35 4.72
CA HIS A 38 5.40 -11.72 4.23
C HIS A 38 3.92 -12.05 4.02
N GLU A 39 3.04 -11.61 4.92
CA GLU A 39 1.61 -11.89 4.84
C GLU A 39 0.97 -11.24 3.59
N PRO A 40 1.05 -9.91 3.35
CA PRO A 40 0.62 -9.30 2.09
C PRO A 40 1.27 -9.91 0.84
N LEU A 41 2.53 -10.35 0.93
CA LEU A 41 3.23 -10.98 -0.18
C LEU A 41 2.60 -12.33 -0.54
N VAL A 42 2.33 -13.20 0.44
CA VAL A 42 1.70 -14.49 0.23
C VAL A 42 0.30 -14.31 -0.36
N TRP A 43 -0.51 -13.42 0.22
CA TRP A 43 -1.86 -13.17 -0.26
C TRP A 43 -1.89 -12.49 -1.64
N GLY A 44 -0.96 -11.59 -1.92
CA GLY A 44 -0.77 -11.01 -3.25
C GLY A 44 -0.40 -12.07 -4.30
N ALA A 45 0.49 -12.99 -3.97
CA ALA A 45 0.88 -14.09 -4.84
C ALA A 45 -0.30 -15.04 -5.11
N VAL A 46 -1.10 -15.36 -4.08
CA VAL A 46 -2.32 -16.17 -4.22
C VAL A 46 -3.33 -15.48 -5.15
N ALA A 47 -3.55 -14.17 -4.99
CA ALA A 47 -4.46 -13.42 -5.85
C ALA A 47 -3.99 -13.41 -7.32
N ALA A 48 -2.70 -13.15 -7.56
CA ALA A 48 -2.13 -13.17 -8.91
C ALA A 48 -2.18 -14.58 -9.53
N GLY A 49 -1.83 -15.61 -8.76
CA GLY A 49 -1.92 -17.01 -9.20
C GLY A 49 -3.35 -17.41 -9.56
N CYS A 50 -4.34 -17.03 -8.73
CA CYS A 50 -5.75 -17.27 -9.01
C CYS A 50 -6.22 -16.60 -10.31
N ALA A 51 -5.76 -15.38 -10.60
CA ALA A 51 -6.08 -14.69 -11.86
C ALA A 51 -5.53 -15.44 -13.08
N VAL A 52 -4.29 -15.93 -13.01
CA VAL A 52 -3.65 -16.71 -14.09
C VAL A 52 -4.36 -18.05 -14.30
N VAL A 53 -4.61 -18.80 -13.22
CA VAL A 53 -5.32 -20.09 -13.32
C VAL A 53 -6.72 -19.91 -13.89
N ARG A 54 -7.43 -18.85 -13.49
CA ARG A 54 -8.74 -18.51 -14.05
C ARG A 54 -8.67 -18.23 -15.56
N ALA A 55 -7.71 -17.43 -16.01
CA ALA A 55 -7.55 -17.14 -17.44
C ALA A 55 -7.30 -18.41 -18.25
N ILE A 56 -6.40 -19.29 -17.76
CA ILE A 56 -6.10 -20.58 -18.41
C ILE A 56 -7.33 -21.49 -18.45
N ALA A 57 -8.08 -21.59 -17.34
CA ALA A 57 -9.29 -22.40 -17.28
C ALA A 57 -10.37 -21.90 -18.24
N LEU A 58 -10.48 -20.58 -18.43
CA LEU A 58 -11.40 -19.98 -19.41
C LEU A 58 -10.99 -20.24 -20.86
N TRP A 59 -9.70 -20.28 -21.18
CA TRP A 59 -9.25 -20.74 -22.51
C TRP A 59 -9.56 -22.22 -22.77
N GLY A 60 -9.62 -23.04 -21.70
CA GLY A 60 -10.06 -24.43 -21.78
C GLY A 60 -11.58 -24.61 -21.93
N LEU A 61 -12.36 -23.61 -21.50
CA LEU A 61 -13.81 -23.55 -21.69
C LEU A 61 -14.11 -22.96 -23.07
N ARG A 62 -14.56 -23.80 -24.00
CA ARG A 62 -14.91 -23.36 -25.36
C ARG A 62 -16.21 -22.54 -25.42
N ASP A 63 -17.14 -22.75 -24.49
CA ASP A 63 -18.45 -22.10 -24.42
C ASP A 63 -18.79 -21.67 -22.99
N GLU A 64 -19.60 -20.62 -22.86
CA GLU A 64 -20.12 -20.16 -21.57
C GLU A 64 -21.05 -21.22 -20.95
N PRO A 65 -20.94 -21.52 -19.64
CA PRO A 65 -21.82 -22.49 -19.00
C PRO A 65 -23.28 -22.04 -19.00
N ASP A 66 -24.17 -22.94 -19.43
CA ASP A 66 -25.61 -22.67 -19.60
C ASP A 66 -26.42 -22.70 -18.29
N ASP A 67 -25.76 -22.59 -17.13
CA ASP A 67 -26.40 -22.65 -15.80
C ASP A 67 -27.30 -21.42 -15.54
N ASP A 68 -28.61 -21.62 -15.54
CA ASP A 68 -29.62 -20.57 -15.29
C ASP A 68 -29.55 -19.97 -13.88
N ALA A 69 -29.06 -20.73 -12.90
CA ALA A 69 -29.05 -20.34 -11.48
C ALA A 69 -28.21 -19.08 -11.16
N PHE A 70 -27.29 -18.67 -12.06
CA PHE A 70 -26.39 -17.53 -11.85
C PHE A 70 -26.44 -16.48 -12.97
N LYS A 71 -27.45 -16.54 -13.86
CA LYS A 71 -27.65 -15.57 -14.95
C LYS A 71 -28.64 -14.44 -14.60
N GLY A 72 -29.24 -14.47 -13.41
CA GLY A 72 -30.20 -13.44 -12.99
C GLY A 72 -29.58 -12.04 -12.96
N ASP A 73 -30.28 -11.04 -13.52
CA ASP A 73 -29.80 -9.65 -13.65
C ASP A 73 -29.29 -9.07 -12.32
N LEU A 74 -30.06 -9.26 -11.24
CA LEU A 74 -29.69 -8.82 -9.91
C LEU A 74 -28.38 -9.44 -9.42
N TRP A 75 -28.18 -10.74 -9.68
CA TRP A 75 -26.97 -11.45 -9.25
C TRP A 75 -25.73 -10.97 -10.01
N VAL A 76 -25.85 -10.81 -11.33
CA VAL A 76 -24.76 -10.30 -12.17
C VAL A 76 -24.36 -8.89 -11.74
N LYS A 77 -25.34 -8.01 -11.51
CA LYS A 77 -25.11 -6.65 -11.01
C LYS A 77 -24.48 -6.66 -9.61
N LEU A 78 -24.98 -7.47 -8.69
CA LEU A 78 -24.40 -7.56 -7.33
C LEU A 78 -22.96 -8.06 -7.36
N ARG A 79 -22.65 -9.06 -8.19
CA ARG A 79 -21.27 -9.53 -8.42
C ARG A 79 -20.38 -8.41 -8.96
N THR A 80 -20.84 -7.70 -9.99
CA THR A 80 -20.07 -6.59 -10.60
C THR A 80 -19.89 -5.43 -9.63
N GLY A 81 -20.90 -5.11 -8.82
CA GLY A 81 -20.80 -4.10 -7.75
C GLY A 81 -19.79 -4.49 -6.68
N ALA A 82 -19.80 -5.75 -6.24
CA ALA A 82 -18.78 -6.28 -5.33
C ALA A 82 -17.39 -6.18 -5.97
N VAL A 83 -17.28 -6.36 -7.29
CA VAL A 83 -16.03 -6.19 -8.01
C VAL A 83 -15.48 -4.79 -7.93
N TRP A 84 -16.31 -3.83 -8.25
CA TRP A 84 -15.92 -2.43 -8.19
C TRP A 84 -15.62 -1.96 -6.78
N LEU A 85 -16.34 -2.46 -5.77
CA LEU A 85 -16.05 -2.14 -4.37
C LEU A 85 -14.64 -2.61 -3.99
N LEU A 86 -14.27 -3.85 -4.34
CA LEU A 86 -12.93 -4.37 -4.04
C LEU A 86 -11.85 -3.63 -4.83
N VAL A 87 -12.06 -3.34 -6.11
CA VAL A 87 -11.11 -2.58 -6.94
C VAL A 87 -10.88 -1.18 -6.35
N THR A 88 -11.95 -0.51 -5.95
CA THR A 88 -11.92 0.81 -5.31
C THR A 88 -11.16 0.77 -4.00
N PHE A 89 -11.50 -0.19 -3.14
CA PHE A 89 -10.84 -0.37 -1.86
C PHE A 89 -9.34 -0.67 -2.03
N SER A 90 -8.99 -1.60 -2.92
CA SER A 90 -7.60 -1.96 -3.20
C SER A 90 -6.81 -0.77 -3.76
N SER A 91 -7.45 0.03 -4.62
CA SER A 91 -6.86 1.25 -5.18
C SER A 91 -6.59 2.31 -4.11
N ALA A 92 -7.54 2.52 -3.21
CA ALA A 92 -7.39 3.47 -2.12
C ALA A 92 -6.27 3.05 -1.15
N VAL A 93 -6.24 1.77 -0.77
CA VAL A 93 -5.17 1.20 0.08
C VAL A 93 -3.80 1.29 -0.57
N PHE A 94 -3.72 1.04 -1.88
CA PHE A 94 -2.49 1.16 -2.66
C PHE A 94 -1.92 2.59 -2.60
N PHE A 95 -2.74 3.61 -2.77
CA PHE A 95 -2.28 5.00 -2.71
C PHE A 95 -1.83 5.39 -1.30
N VAL A 96 -2.51 4.90 -0.27
CA VAL A 96 -2.08 5.07 1.11
C VAL A 96 -0.70 4.45 1.32
N ALA A 97 -0.48 3.22 0.86
CA ALA A 97 0.82 2.54 0.97
C ALA A 97 1.93 3.27 0.20
N LEU A 98 1.65 3.82 -0.98
CA LEU A 98 2.62 4.62 -1.74
C LEU A 98 3.03 5.89 -0.97
N LEU A 99 2.05 6.66 -0.49
CA LEU A 99 2.30 7.91 0.22
C LEU A 99 3.06 7.69 1.55
N THR A 100 2.78 6.59 2.24
CA THR A 100 3.40 6.24 3.52
C THR A 100 4.75 5.52 3.37
N SER A 101 5.01 4.83 2.26
CA SER A 101 6.29 4.14 2.01
C SER A 101 7.50 5.08 1.97
N ALA A 102 7.31 6.33 1.54
CA ALA A 102 8.36 7.35 1.49
C ALA A 102 8.90 7.75 2.88
N ASN A 103 8.19 7.39 3.95
CA ASN A 103 8.48 7.84 5.30
C ASN A 103 9.44 6.91 6.10
N ALA A 104 9.70 5.69 5.60
CA ALA A 104 10.63 4.73 6.21
C ALA A 104 11.97 4.75 5.47
N GLY A 105 12.86 5.67 5.87
CA GLY A 105 14.21 5.71 5.33
C GLY A 105 15.04 4.50 5.77
N GLU A 106 15.98 4.06 4.92
CA GLU A 106 16.91 2.94 5.13
C GLU A 106 17.57 2.95 6.52
N LYS A 107 17.88 4.15 7.05
CA LYS A 107 18.44 4.33 8.40
C LYS A 107 17.49 3.90 9.51
N LEU A 108 16.20 4.18 9.37
CA LEU A 108 15.20 3.84 10.38
C LEU A 108 15.00 2.33 10.43
N ASP A 109 14.98 1.68 9.27
CA ASP A 109 14.89 0.22 9.17
C ASP A 109 16.15 -0.45 9.75
N ALA A 110 17.36 0.06 9.46
CA ALA A 110 18.59 -0.44 10.09
C ALA A 110 18.61 -0.26 11.63
N LEU A 111 18.12 0.88 12.14
CA LEU A 111 18.00 1.11 13.59
C LEU A 111 17.01 0.13 14.23
N ARG A 112 15.89 -0.15 13.55
CA ARG A 112 14.90 -1.14 14.01
C ARG A 112 15.47 -2.55 14.05
N ASP A 113 16.15 -2.98 13.00
CA ASP A 113 16.77 -4.31 12.93
C ASP A 113 17.82 -4.52 14.03
N ALA A 114 18.47 -3.43 14.46
CA ALA A 114 19.39 -3.42 15.59
C ALA A 114 18.68 -3.43 16.97
N GLY A 115 17.35 -3.42 17.02
CA GLY A 115 16.58 -3.38 18.27
C GLY A 115 16.50 -1.98 18.86
N ALA A 116 16.16 -0.98 18.04
CA ALA A 116 16.07 0.40 18.50
C ALA A 116 15.06 0.59 19.64
N GLU A 117 15.48 1.38 20.64
CA GLU A 117 14.68 1.87 21.74
C GLU A 117 14.52 3.38 21.65
N VAL A 118 13.41 3.91 22.17
CA VAL A 118 13.22 5.35 22.33
C VAL A 118 13.75 5.73 23.70
N SER A 119 14.60 6.75 23.75
CA SER A 119 15.08 7.30 25.01
C SER A 119 15.14 8.81 24.94
N SER A 120 14.83 9.47 26.04
CA SER A 120 15.06 10.90 26.18
C SER A 120 16.56 11.16 26.18
N ALA A 121 17.03 11.93 25.22
CA ALA A 121 18.43 12.28 25.06
C ALA A 121 18.62 13.79 25.21
N ARG A 122 19.78 14.20 25.74
CA ARG A 122 20.10 15.61 25.94
C ARG A 122 21.08 16.09 24.88
N VAL A 123 20.82 17.24 24.27
CA VAL A 123 21.71 17.83 23.25
C VAL A 123 23.02 18.28 23.90
N VAL A 124 24.12 17.62 23.54
CA VAL A 124 25.47 17.95 23.99
C VAL A 124 26.08 19.01 23.09
N GLU A 125 25.90 18.87 21.79
CA GLU A 125 26.50 19.74 20.77
C GLU A 125 25.58 19.89 19.56
N ARG A 126 25.56 21.09 18.98
CA ARG A 126 24.83 21.40 17.75
C ARG A 126 25.83 21.69 16.66
N GLN A 127 25.84 20.86 15.61
CA GLN A 127 26.79 21.01 14.50
C GLN A 127 26.24 21.93 13.41
N SER A 128 24.99 21.71 12.99
CA SER A 128 24.33 22.54 11.99
C SER A 128 22.82 22.57 12.21
N THR A 129 22.18 23.66 11.81
CA THR A 129 20.73 23.82 11.83
C THR A 129 20.33 24.55 10.58
N ARG A 130 19.33 24.01 9.88
CA ARG A 130 18.68 24.60 8.73
C ARG A 130 17.22 24.85 9.09
N GLU A 131 16.73 26.03 8.75
CA GLU A 131 15.33 26.38 8.91
C GLU A 131 14.55 25.75 7.75
N GLU A 132 13.44 25.09 8.09
CA GLU A 132 12.49 24.55 7.14
C GLU A 132 11.30 25.49 7.12
N SER A 133 11.10 26.17 6.00
CA SER A 133 9.97 27.09 5.86
C SER A 133 8.73 26.34 5.40
N ASP A 134 7.57 26.83 5.80
CA ASP A 134 6.34 26.55 5.09
C ASP A 134 6.36 27.23 3.71
N GLY A 135 5.40 26.85 2.84
CA GLY A 135 5.28 27.41 1.50
C GLY A 135 4.91 28.90 1.44
N GLU A 136 4.59 29.51 2.58
CA GLU A 136 4.22 30.93 2.73
C GLU A 136 5.36 31.77 3.35
N GLY A 137 6.51 31.14 3.65
CA GLY A 137 7.70 31.80 4.20
C GLY A 137 7.76 31.87 5.73
N GLY A 138 6.81 31.25 6.45
CA GLY A 138 6.88 31.01 7.89
C GLY A 138 7.85 29.88 8.24
N VAL A 139 8.40 29.88 9.46
CA VAL A 139 9.28 28.79 9.91
C VAL A 139 8.42 27.66 10.43
N LYS A 140 8.44 26.52 9.73
CA LYS A 140 7.71 25.30 10.09
C LYS A 140 8.47 24.46 11.12
N GLY A 141 9.80 24.47 11.03
CA GLY A 141 10.65 23.77 11.98
C GLY A 141 12.14 23.87 11.64
N TYR A 142 12.95 23.09 12.33
CA TYR A 142 14.41 23.11 12.22
C TYR A 142 14.97 21.72 11.97
N ALA A 143 15.59 21.52 10.81
CA ALA A 143 16.36 20.33 10.50
C ALA A 143 17.81 20.52 10.95
N SER A 144 18.25 19.74 11.94
CA SER A 144 19.55 19.92 12.60
C SER A 144 20.41 18.65 12.60
N ARG A 145 21.73 18.83 12.62
CA ARG A 145 22.68 17.78 12.99
C ARG A 145 23.14 18.00 14.42
N LEU A 146 22.83 17.04 15.28
CA LEU A 146 23.02 17.13 16.73
C LEU A 146 23.91 15.99 17.22
N VAL A 147 24.66 16.24 18.28
CA VAL A 147 25.28 15.20 19.11
C VAL A 147 24.54 15.19 20.44
N VAL A 148 23.97 14.04 20.78
CA VAL A 148 23.13 13.86 21.97
C VAL A 148 23.75 12.86 22.92
N SER A 149 23.50 13.02 24.22
CA SER A 149 23.84 12.05 25.26
C SER A 149 22.58 11.33 25.71
N VAL A 150 22.60 10.01 25.65
CA VAL A 150 21.51 9.17 26.15
C VAL A 150 21.86 8.66 27.56
N PRO A 151 21.04 8.93 28.58
CA PRO A 151 21.24 8.41 29.93
C PRO A 151 21.27 6.87 29.94
N GLY A 152 22.31 6.27 30.53
CA GLY A 152 22.45 4.80 30.60
C GLY A 152 22.84 4.12 29.29
N GLY A 153 23.22 4.90 28.28
CA GLY A 153 23.57 4.41 26.94
C GLY A 153 24.81 5.12 26.38
N ALA A 154 24.64 5.79 25.25
CA ALA A 154 25.73 6.48 24.56
C ALA A 154 25.93 7.92 25.08
N GLU A 155 27.14 8.24 25.55
CA GLU A 155 27.50 9.62 25.94
C GLU A 155 27.53 10.59 24.76
N ARG A 156 27.89 10.10 23.57
CA ARG A 156 27.92 10.88 22.32
C ARG A 156 27.34 10.06 21.17
N LEU A 157 26.08 10.36 20.84
CA LEU A 157 25.38 9.77 19.72
C LEU A 157 25.14 10.84 18.65
N THR A 158 25.51 10.56 17.40
CA THR A 158 25.30 11.50 16.30
C THR A 158 23.90 11.33 15.71
N VAL A 159 23.08 12.38 15.77
CA VAL A 159 21.76 12.45 15.15
C VAL A 159 21.87 13.33 13.90
N ARG A 160 21.68 12.71 12.74
CA ARG A 160 21.71 13.42 11.45
C ARG A 160 20.27 13.70 11.01
N GLY A 161 19.94 14.97 10.78
CA GLY A 161 18.60 15.36 10.31
C GLY A 161 17.54 15.28 11.40
N ALA A 162 17.89 15.64 12.64
CA ALA A 162 16.93 15.81 13.72
C ALA A 162 15.94 16.92 13.35
N TYR A 163 14.65 16.63 13.38
CA TYR A 163 13.60 17.64 13.17
C TYR A 163 12.99 18.05 14.50
N THR A 164 13.01 19.34 14.80
CA THR A 164 12.40 19.94 16.01
C THR A 164 11.59 21.19 15.62
N TYR A 165 10.47 21.44 16.29
CA TYR A 165 9.65 22.63 16.05
C TYR A 165 10.38 23.90 16.47
N GLU A 166 11.09 23.83 17.60
CA GLU A 166 11.92 24.92 18.10
C GLU A 166 13.39 24.72 17.75
N LYS A 167 14.15 25.82 17.72
CA LYS A 167 15.59 25.78 17.43
C LYS A 167 16.32 25.08 18.58
N PRO A 168 16.95 23.92 18.35
CA PRO A 168 17.51 23.12 19.43
C PRO A 168 18.72 23.85 20.04
N ARG A 169 18.76 23.91 21.38
CA ARG A 169 19.87 24.48 22.16
C ARG A 169 20.62 23.38 22.89
N ARG A 170 21.86 23.65 23.31
CA ARG A 170 22.59 22.74 24.19
C ARG A 170 21.81 22.58 25.50
N GLY A 171 21.67 21.34 25.96
CA GLY A 171 20.89 20.98 27.14
C GLY A 171 19.40 20.71 26.88
N THR A 172 18.90 20.94 25.66
CA THR A 172 17.52 20.58 25.29
C THR A 172 17.35 19.06 25.38
N GLU A 173 16.24 18.61 25.94
CA GLU A 173 15.85 17.20 25.96
C GLU A 173 14.98 16.93 24.75
N LEU A 174 15.25 15.82 24.07
CA LEU A 174 14.48 15.38 22.91
C LEU A 174 14.47 13.86 22.86
N ASP A 175 13.39 13.29 22.37
CA ASP A 175 13.28 11.85 22.21
C ASP A 175 14.09 11.39 20.99
N VAL A 176 14.89 10.36 21.19
CA VAL A 176 15.74 9.78 20.15
C VAL A 176 15.47 8.30 20.05
N LEU A 177 15.23 7.86 18.83
CA LEU A 177 15.26 6.46 18.44
C LEU A 177 16.72 6.07 18.16
N TRP A 178 17.25 5.11 18.91
CA TRP A 178 18.63 4.64 18.79
C TRP A 178 18.73 3.17 19.17
N ALA A 179 19.78 2.48 18.71
CA ALA A 179 20.00 1.08 19.04
C ALA A 179 21.26 0.94 19.88
N ARG A 180 21.13 0.28 21.04
CA ARG A 180 22.27 0.03 21.95
C ARG A 180 23.32 -0.89 21.34
N SER A 181 22.89 -1.83 20.52
CA SER A 181 23.73 -2.80 19.81
C SER A 181 24.50 -2.19 18.62
N ALA A 182 24.08 -1.02 18.11
CA ALA A 182 24.59 -0.44 16.86
C ALA A 182 24.69 1.10 16.96
N LEU A 183 25.60 1.58 17.80
CA LEU A 183 25.86 3.01 18.01
C LEU A 183 26.32 3.74 16.74
N GLU A 184 26.93 3.01 15.81
CA GLU A 184 27.43 3.51 14.52
C GLU A 184 26.32 3.98 13.57
N LEU A 185 25.10 3.45 13.72
CA LEU A 185 23.93 3.93 12.99
C LEU A 185 23.50 5.33 13.48
N GLY A 186 23.95 5.75 14.66
CA GLY A 186 23.60 7.02 15.28
C GLY A 186 22.16 7.03 15.82
N GLY A 187 21.61 8.23 15.99
CA GLY A 187 20.21 8.39 16.42
C GLY A 187 19.32 8.94 15.32
N TYR A 188 18.01 8.75 15.48
CA TYR A 188 16.96 9.37 14.72
C TYR A 188 16.04 10.14 15.66
N ALA A 189 15.81 11.43 15.40
CA ALA A 189 14.94 12.27 16.19
C ALA A 189 14.04 13.08 15.27
N ASN A 190 12.74 13.07 15.52
CA ASN A 190 11.79 13.83 14.74
C ASN A 190 10.56 14.13 15.59
N GLU A 191 10.40 15.37 16.05
CA GLU A 191 9.26 15.80 16.87
C GLU A 191 7.92 15.76 16.15
N SER A 192 7.92 15.73 14.81
CA SER A 192 6.67 15.57 14.04
C SER A 192 6.21 14.12 13.91
N LYS A 193 6.97 13.15 14.43
CA LYS A 193 6.66 11.72 14.33
C LYS A 193 6.61 11.04 15.69
N ASP A 194 5.71 10.08 15.84
CA ASP A 194 5.68 9.20 17.00
C ASP A 194 6.82 8.18 16.93
N LEU A 195 7.92 8.46 17.63
CA LEU A 195 9.10 7.59 17.70
C LEU A 195 8.80 6.25 18.36
N HIS A 196 7.84 6.18 19.30
CA HIS A 196 7.45 4.93 19.95
C HIS A 196 6.68 4.03 19.00
N ALA A 197 5.79 4.60 18.16
CA ALA A 197 5.15 3.85 17.08
C ALA A 197 6.18 3.35 16.06
N LEU A 198 7.19 4.17 15.72
CA LEU A 198 8.27 3.78 14.82
C LEU A 198 9.17 2.67 15.42
N ALA A 199 9.46 2.70 16.73
CA ALA A 199 10.22 1.67 17.43
C ALA A 199 9.43 0.36 17.58
N GLY A 200 8.14 0.47 17.89
CA GLY A 200 7.24 -0.66 18.13
C GLY A 200 6.80 -1.39 16.86
N ASN A 201 7.36 -1.04 15.70
CA ASN A 201 7.13 -1.74 14.45
C ASN A 201 5.65 -1.84 14.04
N ARG A 202 4.85 -0.84 14.45
CA ARG A 202 3.43 -0.77 14.10
C ARG A 202 3.28 0.02 12.83
N TRP A 203 3.18 -0.67 11.70
CA TRP A 203 2.68 -0.07 10.49
C TRP A 203 1.25 0.45 10.73
N SER A 204 1.05 1.76 10.55
CA SER A 204 -0.28 2.38 10.44
C SER A 204 -0.39 3.03 9.08
N ALA A 205 -1.49 2.74 8.38
CA ALA A 205 -1.81 3.36 7.09
C ALA A 205 -2.15 4.86 7.22
N PHE A 206 -2.58 5.27 8.41
CA PHE A 206 -2.87 6.64 8.76
C PHE A 206 -1.97 7.01 9.94
N GLN A 207 -0.82 7.61 9.65
CA GLN A 207 0.08 8.10 10.69
C GLN A 207 -0.48 9.40 11.28
N ASP A 208 -0.21 9.68 12.54
CA ASP A 208 -0.57 10.97 13.16
C ASP A 208 0.44 12.06 12.75
N ASP A 209 0.65 12.22 11.43
CA ASP A 209 1.50 13.26 10.83
C ASP A 209 0.80 13.88 9.59
N GLU A 210 1.41 14.91 8.99
CA GLU A 210 0.86 15.58 7.81
C GLU A 210 0.68 14.63 6.61
N LEU A 211 1.55 13.63 6.49
CA LEU A 211 1.48 12.62 5.44
C LEU A 211 0.33 11.63 5.68
N GLY A 212 0.01 11.33 6.93
CA GLY A 212 -1.18 10.57 7.28
C GLY A 212 -2.49 11.31 7.00
N THR A 213 -2.53 12.63 7.19
CA THR A 213 -3.68 13.43 6.73
C THR A 213 -3.80 13.37 5.21
N GLY A 214 -2.67 13.48 4.48
CA GLY A 214 -2.63 13.30 3.03
C GLY A 214 -3.08 11.91 2.58
N SER A 215 -2.71 10.85 3.31
CA SER A 215 -3.11 9.48 2.99
C SER A 215 -4.60 9.23 3.24
N VAL A 216 -5.18 9.78 4.31
CA VAL A 216 -6.64 9.77 4.55
C VAL A 216 -7.38 10.48 3.41
N ILE A 217 -6.94 11.68 3.02
CA ILE A 217 -7.57 12.43 1.93
C ILE A 217 -7.49 11.64 0.63
N ALA A 218 -6.32 11.09 0.29
CA ALA A 218 -6.16 10.26 -0.90
C ALA A 218 -7.08 9.03 -0.86
N PHE A 219 -7.17 8.34 0.29
CA PHE A 219 -8.07 7.21 0.48
C PHE A 219 -9.53 7.58 0.23
N VAL A 220 -10.00 8.69 0.80
CA VAL A 220 -11.38 9.16 0.64
C VAL A 220 -11.67 9.56 -0.80
N VAL A 221 -10.77 10.33 -1.44
CA VAL A 221 -10.95 10.80 -2.82
C VAL A 221 -10.99 9.63 -3.79
N ILE A 222 -10.05 8.69 -3.69
CA ILE A 222 -10.01 7.50 -4.55
C ILE A 222 -11.20 6.58 -4.27
N GLY A 223 -11.56 6.42 -3.00
CA GLY A 223 -12.75 5.70 -2.57
C GLY A 223 -14.03 6.25 -3.19
N LEU A 224 -14.19 7.57 -3.18
CA LEU A 224 -15.35 8.25 -3.75
C LEU A 224 -15.39 8.11 -5.28
N ILE A 225 -14.27 8.35 -5.97
CA ILE A 225 -14.18 8.20 -7.43
C ILE A 225 -14.50 6.77 -7.83
N GLY A 226 -13.91 5.78 -7.17
CA GLY A 226 -14.16 4.37 -7.45
C GLY A 226 -15.59 3.95 -7.14
N ALA A 227 -16.22 4.49 -6.09
CA ALA A 227 -17.63 4.23 -5.79
C ALA A 227 -18.56 4.78 -6.88
N VAL A 228 -18.32 6.00 -7.36
CA VAL A 228 -19.09 6.61 -8.46
C VAL A 228 -18.93 5.81 -9.75
N LEU A 229 -17.69 5.48 -10.13
CA LEU A 229 -17.41 4.66 -11.31
C LEU A 229 -18.05 3.28 -11.17
N GLY A 230 -17.91 2.65 -10.00
CA GLY A 230 -18.49 1.35 -9.72
C GLY A 230 -20.01 1.33 -9.86
N LEU A 231 -20.69 2.36 -9.39
CA LEU A 231 -22.13 2.50 -9.53
C LEU A 231 -22.52 2.63 -11.01
N VAL A 232 -21.83 3.49 -11.77
CA VAL A 232 -22.06 3.65 -13.22
C VAL A 232 -21.86 2.33 -13.96
N PHE A 233 -20.73 1.65 -13.74
CA PHE A 233 -20.39 0.41 -14.45
C PHE A 233 -21.12 -0.83 -13.97
N THR A 234 -21.84 -0.74 -12.85
CA THR A 234 -22.71 -1.83 -12.37
C THR A 234 -24.14 -1.64 -12.83
N LEU A 235 -24.64 -0.39 -12.89
CA LEU A 235 -26.05 -0.11 -13.15
C LEU A 235 -26.36 0.24 -14.60
N VAL A 236 -25.42 0.80 -15.35
CA VAL A 236 -25.65 1.23 -16.75
C VAL A 236 -25.60 0.05 -17.73
N PRO A 237 -24.62 -0.87 -17.67
CA PRO A 237 -24.56 -1.99 -18.59
C PRO A 237 -25.66 -3.04 -18.36
N ASP A 238 -26.07 -3.71 -19.42
CA ASP A 238 -26.96 -4.86 -19.33
C ASP A 238 -26.25 -6.05 -18.66
N ALA A 239 -26.99 -6.83 -17.86
CA ALA A 239 -26.42 -8.00 -17.19
C ALA A 239 -25.89 -9.06 -18.16
N TYR A 240 -26.44 -9.15 -19.37
CA TYR A 240 -25.90 -10.05 -20.39
C TYR A 240 -24.45 -9.68 -20.74
N ASP A 241 -24.18 -8.40 -20.99
CA ASP A 241 -22.84 -7.93 -21.34
C ASP A 241 -21.86 -8.08 -20.16
N LEU A 242 -22.31 -7.75 -18.93
CA LEU A 242 -21.51 -7.95 -17.72
C LEU A 242 -21.18 -9.42 -17.48
N GLN A 243 -22.08 -10.31 -17.86
CA GLN A 243 -21.89 -11.74 -17.78
C GLN A 243 -20.89 -12.21 -18.85
N GLU A 244 -21.05 -11.80 -20.10
CA GLU A 244 -20.11 -12.11 -21.19
C GLU A 244 -18.68 -11.66 -20.85
N LEU A 245 -18.52 -10.43 -20.34
CA LEU A 245 -17.24 -9.88 -19.89
C LEU A 245 -16.60 -10.70 -18.75
N ALA A 246 -17.40 -11.35 -17.89
CA ALA A 246 -16.91 -12.15 -16.79
C ALA A 246 -16.34 -13.50 -17.24
N TRP A 247 -16.82 -14.03 -18.37
CA TRP A 247 -16.40 -15.31 -18.95
C TRP A 247 -15.47 -15.17 -20.16
N SER A 248 -15.27 -13.95 -20.67
CA SER A 248 -14.34 -13.68 -21.77
C SER A 248 -12.88 -14.02 -21.42
N ALA A 249 -12.37 -15.11 -22.00
CA ALA A 249 -10.97 -15.54 -21.88
C ALA A 249 -9.94 -14.44 -22.24
N PRO A 250 -10.06 -13.68 -23.35
CA PRO A 250 -9.08 -12.64 -23.68
C PRO A 250 -9.06 -11.51 -22.65
N LEU A 251 -10.23 -11.09 -22.15
CA LEU A 251 -10.30 -10.04 -21.14
C LEU A 251 -9.73 -10.48 -19.79
N GLN A 252 -10.01 -11.72 -19.39
CA GLN A 252 -9.45 -12.28 -18.15
C GLN A 252 -7.94 -12.51 -18.27
N THR A 253 -7.41 -12.75 -19.47
CA THR A 253 -5.96 -12.81 -19.74
C THR A 253 -5.31 -11.44 -19.54
N VAL A 254 -5.91 -10.36 -20.10
CA VAL A 254 -5.41 -9.00 -19.88
C VAL A 254 -5.41 -8.65 -18.39
N ARG A 255 -6.50 -8.98 -17.67
CA ARG A 255 -6.58 -8.78 -16.21
C ARG A 255 -5.52 -9.56 -15.44
N ALA A 256 -5.27 -10.81 -15.82
CA ALA A 256 -4.23 -11.64 -15.19
C ALA A 256 -2.82 -11.09 -15.41
N VAL A 257 -2.50 -10.64 -16.63
CA VAL A 257 -1.22 -10.01 -16.96
C VAL A 257 -1.03 -8.74 -16.14
N LEU A 258 -2.06 -7.90 -16.05
CA LEU A 258 -2.00 -6.66 -15.29
C LEU A 258 -1.87 -6.91 -13.78
N ALA A 259 -2.59 -7.89 -13.22
CA ALA A 259 -2.46 -8.29 -11.82
C ALA A 259 -1.05 -8.81 -11.51
N GLY A 260 -0.48 -9.63 -12.41
CA GLY A 260 0.90 -10.10 -12.30
C GLY A 260 1.93 -8.98 -12.37
N ALA A 261 1.77 -8.03 -13.30
CA ALA A 261 2.64 -6.87 -13.43
C ALA A 261 2.59 -5.97 -12.18
N LEU A 262 1.39 -5.75 -11.64
CA LEU A 262 1.22 -5.00 -10.39
C LEU A 262 1.89 -5.73 -9.23
N PHE A 263 1.63 -7.02 -9.04
CA PHE A 263 2.28 -7.81 -7.98
C PHE A 263 3.82 -7.78 -8.10
N TRP A 264 4.35 -7.94 -9.31
CA TRP A 264 5.79 -7.86 -9.57
C TRP A 264 6.39 -6.50 -9.19
N GLY A 265 5.70 -5.42 -9.56
CA GLY A 265 6.16 -4.08 -9.25
C GLY A 265 6.15 -3.75 -7.75
N TRP A 266 5.26 -4.39 -6.98
CA TRP A 266 5.19 -4.26 -5.52
C TRP A 266 6.19 -5.13 -4.76
N LEU A 267 6.74 -6.15 -5.40
CA LEU A 267 7.60 -7.12 -4.75
C LEU A 267 8.77 -6.48 -3.96
N PRO A 268 9.48 -5.45 -4.47
CA PRO A 268 10.54 -4.78 -3.69
C PRO A 268 9.99 -4.15 -2.40
N LEU A 269 8.88 -3.42 -2.48
CA LEU A 269 8.26 -2.76 -1.33
C LEU A 269 7.80 -3.78 -0.28
N LEU A 270 7.16 -4.87 -0.73
CA LEU A 270 6.73 -5.97 0.14
C LEU A 270 7.92 -6.67 0.79
N LEU A 271 9.05 -6.76 0.09
CA LEU A 271 10.29 -7.35 0.60
C LEU A 271 11.14 -6.36 1.42
N GLY A 272 10.71 -5.12 1.59
CA GLY A 272 11.47 -4.08 2.29
C GLY A 272 12.67 -3.53 1.50
N GLN A 273 12.72 -3.78 0.19
CA GLN A 273 13.73 -3.26 -0.73
C GLN A 273 13.27 -1.94 -1.36
N THR A 274 14.23 -1.10 -1.75
CA THR A 274 13.94 0.12 -2.50
C THR A 274 13.52 -0.24 -3.94
N PRO A 275 12.32 0.14 -4.40
CA PRO A 275 11.91 -0.12 -5.77
C PRO A 275 12.75 0.69 -6.75
N SER A 276 13.15 0.07 -7.86
CA SER A 276 13.83 0.78 -8.95
C SER A 276 12.84 1.69 -9.72
N ILE A 277 13.34 2.74 -10.38
CA ILE A 277 12.51 3.64 -11.21
C ILE A 277 11.67 2.87 -12.24
N PRO A 278 12.20 1.87 -12.98
CA PRO A 278 11.40 1.07 -13.91
C PRO A 278 10.27 0.30 -13.22
N GLN A 279 10.49 -0.20 -12.00
CA GLN A 279 9.46 -0.89 -11.22
C GLN A 279 8.37 0.09 -10.77
N MET A 280 8.73 1.30 -10.29
CA MET A 280 7.75 2.32 -9.94
C MET A 280 6.90 2.75 -11.14
N LEU A 281 7.51 2.96 -12.31
CA LEU A 281 6.78 3.27 -13.54
C LEU A 281 5.89 2.11 -13.98
N CYS A 282 6.34 0.86 -13.81
CA CYS A 282 5.54 -0.32 -14.09
C CYS A 282 4.34 -0.43 -13.14
N VAL A 283 4.52 -0.15 -11.84
CA VAL A 283 3.43 -0.14 -10.85
C VAL A 283 2.38 0.92 -11.21
N ILE A 284 2.80 2.16 -11.44
CA ILE A 284 1.90 3.27 -11.78
C ILE A 284 1.22 2.98 -13.12
N GLY A 285 1.99 2.58 -14.13
CA GLY A 285 1.49 2.24 -15.46
C GLY A 285 0.51 1.07 -15.44
N ALA A 286 0.84 -0.03 -14.76
CA ALA A 286 -0.03 -1.19 -14.62
C ALA A 286 -1.30 -0.84 -13.84
N PHE A 287 -1.20 -0.05 -12.77
CA PHE A 287 -2.36 0.42 -12.02
C PHE A 287 -3.30 1.26 -12.91
N VAL A 288 -2.75 2.24 -13.63
CA VAL A 288 -3.52 3.06 -14.58
C VAL A 288 -4.12 2.20 -15.69
N LEU A 289 -3.39 1.21 -16.19
CA LEU A 289 -3.90 0.27 -17.21
C LEU A 289 -4.95 -0.70 -16.67
N VAL A 290 -4.91 -1.11 -15.40
CA VAL A 290 -5.99 -1.88 -14.74
C VAL A 290 -7.23 -1.02 -14.65
N LEU A 291 -7.08 0.22 -14.19
CA LEU A 291 -8.20 1.15 -14.05
C LEU A 291 -8.81 1.47 -15.42
N LEU A 292 -7.97 1.83 -16.40
CA LEU A 292 -8.40 2.08 -17.78
C LEU A 292 -8.98 0.82 -18.41
N GLY A 293 -8.38 -0.35 -18.21
CA GLY A 293 -8.91 -1.62 -18.71
C GLY A 293 -10.30 -1.92 -18.15
N HIS A 294 -10.51 -1.68 -16.85
CA HIS A 294 -11.84 -1.80 -16.24
C HIS A 294 -12.83 -0.76 -16.77
N VAL A 295 -12.40 0.50 -16.96
CA VAL A 295 -13.22 1.56 -17.55
C VAL A 295 -13.59 1.21 -19.00
N PHE A 296 -12.62 0.93 -19.87
CA PHE A 296 -12.86 0.62 -21.28
C PHE A 296 -13.68 -0.65 -21.49
N THR A 297 -13.44 -1.71 -20.71
CA THR A 297 -14.25 -2.93 -20.80
C THR A 297 -15.69 -2.70 -20.35
N SER A 298 -15.92 -1.77 -19.43
CA SER A 298 -17.25 -1.44 -18.95
C SER A 298 -17.94 -0.33 -19.76
N VAL A 299 -17.22 0.47 -20.55
CA VAL A 299 -17.78 1.41 -21.54
C VAL A 299 -18.21 0.68 -22.81
N ARG A 300 -17.50 -0.39 -23.22
CA ARG A 300 -17.89 -1.20 -24.38
C ARG A 300 -19.25 -1.90 -24.21
N SER A 301 -19.71 -2.10 -22.98
CA SER A 301 -21.05 -2.63 -22.66
C SER A 301 -22.13 -1.55 -22.52
N VAL A 302 -21.84 -0.29 -22.88
CA VAL A 302 -22.78 0.85 -22.79
C VAL A 302 -23.20 1.35 -24.17
N GLY A 303 -22.53 0.91 -25.26
CA GLY A 303 -22.84 1.30 -26.64
C GLY A 303 -22.91 0.10 -27.55
#